data_AF-A0A2U3N6I2-F1
#
_entry.id   AF-A0A2U3N6I2-F1
#
_cell.length_a   1.000
_cell.length_b   1.000
_cell.length_c   1.000
_cell.angle_alpha   90.00
_cell.angle_beta   90.00
_cell.angle_gamma   90.00
#
_symmetry.space_group_name_H-M   'P 1'
#
loop_
_entity.id
_entity.type
_entity.pdbx_description
1 polymer ?
#
loop_
_entity_poly.entity_id
_entity_poly.type
_entity_poly.pdbx_seq_one_letter_code
_entity_poly.pdbx_strand_id
1 'polypeptide(L)'
;VSDANGEDEYRNLAVNRLRPGELHWALNHDSVHGIAYAFRNPVAVAESLDDPQDDRKTYLIRVRRDDLANALGKINDWIVKNPGPAGMQAYGFVRALSREGLSERKAGDEECR
;
A
#
# COMPACT_ATOMS: atom_id res chain seq x y z
N VAL A 1 18.53 -28.46 2.78
CA VAL A 1 18.04 -27.46 3.75
C VAL A 1 17.41 -26.38 2.90
N SER A 2 16.08 -26.35 2.82
CA SER A 2 15.36 -25.50 1.88
C SER A 2 15.26 -24.07 2.44
N ASP A 3 15.49 -23.09 1.58
CA ASP A 3 15.60 -21.66 1.86
C ASP A 3 14.43 -21.07 2.66
N ALA A 4 14.60 -20.99 3.98
CA ALA A 4 13.67 -20.31 4.89
C ALA A 4 13.86 -18.76 4.90
N ASN A 5 14.76 -18.21 4.07
CA ASN A 5 15.09 -16.77 4.08
C ASN A 5 14.28 -15.92 3.09
N GLY A 6 13.56 -16.52 2.13
CA GLY A 6 12.83 -15.77 1.08
C GLY A 6 11.47 -15.24 1.53
N GLU A 7 10.87 -15.83 2.56
CA GLU A 7 9.56 -15.41 3.06
C GLU A 7 9.64 -14.16 3.94
N ASP A 8 10.78 -13.92 4.60
CA ASP A 8 11.02 -12.75 5.46
C ASP A 8 11.27 -11.46 4.65
N GLU A 9 11.59 -11.60 3.36
CA GLU A 9 11.86 -10.47 2.47
C GLU A 9 10.58 -9.76 1.99
N TYR A 10 9.48 -10.51 1.87
CA TYR A 10 8.22 -10.01 1.34
C TYR A 10 7.15 -9.96 2.42
N ARG A 11 6.38 -8.88 2.46
CA ARG A 11 5.25 -8.73 3.37
C ARG A 11 3.94 -8.56 2.61
N ASN A 12 2.89 -9.18 3.14
CA ASN A 12 1.52 -8.93 2.71
C ASN A 12 0.98 -7.70 3.44
N LEU A 13 0.44 -6.75 2.67
CA LEU A 13 -0.16 -5.51 3.19
C LEU A 13 -1.57 -5.38 2.66
N ALA A 14 -2.53 -5.13 3.57
CA ALA A 14 -3.90 -4.80 3.20
C ALA A 14 -4.03 -3.27 3.11
N VAL A 15 -3.74 -2.69 1.95
CA VAL A 15 -3.80 -1.25 1.72
C VAL A 15 -5.26 -0.82 1.62
N ASN A 16 -5.79 -0.35 2.75
CA ASN A 16 -7.21 -0.09 2.93
C ASN A 16 -7.65 1.27 2.37
N ARG A 17 -8.89 1.30 1.84
CA ARG A 17 -9.62 2.52 1.46
C ARG A 17 -8.88 3.40 0.43
N LEU A 18 -8.21 2.77 -0.53
CA LEU A 18 -7.48 3.46 -1.58
C LEU A 18 -8.46 3.99 -2.63
N ARG A 19 -8.39 5.30 -2.91
CA ARG A 19 -9.23 5.96 -3.94
C ARG A 19 -8.69 5.65 -5.35
N PRO A 20 -9.55 5.69 -6.38
CA PRO A 20 -9.11 5.48 -7.77
C PRO A 20 -7.97 6.41 -8.20
N GLY A 21 -7.99 7.68 -7.80
CA GLY A 21 -6.92 8.64 -8.12
C GLY A 21 -5.59 8.34 -7.41
N GLU A 22 -5.63 7.82 -6.19
CA GLU A 22 -4.43 7.45 -5.43
C GLU A 22 -3.77 6.20 -6.04
N LEU A 23 -4.58 5.21 -6.42
CA LEU A 23 -4.11 4.03 -7.16
C LEU A 23 -3.56 4.41 -8.53
N HIS A 24 -4.26 5.29 -9.26
CA HIS A 24 -3.81 5.75 -10.57
C HIS A 24 -2.46 6.45 -10.46
N TRP A 25 -2.26 7.28 -9.43
CA TRP A 25 -0.96 7.88 -9.16
C TRP A 25 0.11 6.82 -8.92
N ALA A 26 -0.13 5.85 -8.04
CA ALA A 26 0.81 4.78 -7.71
C ALA A 26 1.22 3.92 -8.91
N LEU A 27 0.29 3.63 -9.83
CA LEU A 27 0.59 2.82 -11.01
C LEU A 27 1.43 3.57 -12.06
N ASN A 28 1.27 4.89 -12.13
CA ASN A 28 1.94 5.74 -13.13
C ASN A 28 3.24 6.39 -12.64
N HIS A 29 3.51 6.38 -11.33
CA HIS A 29 4.71 7.00 -10.72
C HIS A 29 5.69 5.97 -10.17
N ASP A 30 5.78 4.80 -10.81
CA ASP A 30 6.69 3.72 -10.42
C ASP A 30 8.16 4.17 -10.39
N SER A 31 8.56 5.10 -11.27
CA SER A 31 9.91 5.70 -11.26
C SER A 31 10.21 6.49 -9.97
N VAL A 32 9.19 6.92 -9.24
CA VAL A 32 9.34 7.63 -7.95
C VAL A 32 9.56 6.65 -6.81
N HIS A 33 8.77 5.58 -6.73
CA HIS A 33 8.70 4.74 -5.52
C HIS A 33 9.07 3.27 -5.74
N GLY A 34 8.98 2.75 -6.96
CA GLY A 34 9.46 1.41 -7.34
C GLY A 34 8.62 0.23 -6.89
N ILE A 35 7.42 0.48 -6.36
CA ILE A 35 6.51 -0.57 -5.82
C ILE A 35 5.22 -0.73 -6.62
N ALA A 36 5.12 -0.17 -7.83
CA ALA A 36 3.89 -0.31 -8.62
C ALA A 36 3.64 -1.78 -9.01
N TYR A 37 4.68 -2.62 -9.05
CA TYR A 37 4.54 -4.06 -9.27
C TYR A 37 3.54 -4.73 -8.32
N ALA A 38 3.50 -4.28 -7.06
CA ALA A 38 2.65 -4.85 -6.02
C ALA A 38 1.15 -4.53 -6.25
N PHE A 39 0.87 -3.43 -6.95
CA PHE A 39 -0.49 -2.98 -7.29
C PHE A 39 -0.93 -3.40 -8.69
N ARG A 40 0.01 -3.69 -9.60
CA ARG A 40 -0.29 -4.28 -10.91
C ARG A 40 -0.78 -5.72 -10.78
N ASN A 41 -0.24 -6.47 -9.82
CA ASN A 41 -0.62 -7.84 -9.53
C ASN A 41 -0.94 -7.99 -8.03
N PRO A 42 -2.07 -7.42 -7.55
CA PRO A 42 -2.46 -7.57 -6.16
C PRO A 42 -2.84 -9.04 -5.90
N VAL A 43 -2.60 -9.50 -4.68
CA VAL A 43 -3.03 -10.82 -4.20
C VAL A 43 -4.55 -10.93 -4.21
N ALA A 44 -5.22 -9.86 -3.77
CA ALA A 44 -6.67 -9.74 -3.79
C ALA A 44 -7.10 -8.28 -3.78
N VAL A 45 -8.31 -8.01 -4.26
CA VAL A 45 -8.96 -6.70 -4.19
C VAL A 45 -10.34 -6.88 -3.59
N ALA A 46 -10.66 -6.08 -2.56
CA ALA A 46 -11.96 -6.07 -1.91
C ALA A 46 -12.64 -4.71 -2.16
N GLU A 47 -13.93 -4.75 -2.48
CA GLU A 47 -14.77 -3.56 -2.65
C GLU A 47 -15.34 -3.10 -1.30
N SER A 48 -15.67 -1.81 -1.19
CA SER A 48 -16.41 -1.28 -0.04
C SER A 48 -17.86 -1.77 -0.15
N LEU A 49 -18.28 -2.68 0.75
CA LEU A 49 -19.62 -3.29 0.69
C LEU A 49 -20.72 -2.43 1.34
N ASP A 50 -20.33 -1.43 2.12
CA ASP A 50 -21.26 -0.70 2.99
C ASP A 50 -21.90 0.54 2.33
N ASP A 51 -21.29 1.08 1.27
CA ASP A 51 -21.75 2.29 0.58
C ASP A 51 -21.54 2.17 -0.94
N PRO A 52 -22.62 2.09 -1.75
CA PRO A 52 -22.54 2.02 -3.21
C PRO A 52 -21.88 3.24 -3.88
N GLN A 53 -21.75 4.37 -3.17
CA GLN A 53 -21.07 5.58 -3.65
C GLN A 53 -19.59 5.61 -3.24
N ASP A 54 -19.16 4.67 -2.39
CA ASP A 54 -17.77 4.57 -1.97
C ASP A 54 -16.93 3.82 -3.00
N ASP A 55 -16.25 4.59 -3.84
CA ASP A 55 -15.35 4.09 -4.88
C ASP A 55 -14.00 3.56 -4.37
N ARG A 56 -13.77 3.60 -3.05
CA ARG A 56 -12.53 3.14 -2.42
C ARG A 56 -12.49 1.62 -2.36
N LYS A 57 -11.30 1.07 -2.61
CA LYS A 57 -11.06 -0.38 -2.53
C LYS A 57 -9.92 -0.70 -1.58
N THR A 58 -9.92 -1.92 -1.06
CA THR A 58 -8.79 -2.46 -0.32
C THR A 58 -7.98 -3.38 -1.23
N TYR A 59 -6.66 -3.12 -1.30
CA TYR A 59 -5.74 -3.93 -2.08
C TYR A 59 -4.87 -4.75 -1.14
N LEU A 60 -5.00 -6.08 -1.20
CA LEU A 60 -4.04 -6.98 -0.57
C LEU A 60 -2.86 -7.14 -1.54
N ILE A 61 -1.69 -6.64 -1.16
CA ILE A 61 -0.49 -6.64 -2.00
C ILE A 61 0.63 -7.42 -1.31
N ARG A 62 1.56 -7.95 -2.12
CA ARG A 62 2.82 -8.52 -1.64
C ARG A 62 3.96 -7.61 -2.11
N VAL A 63 4.74 -7.08 -1.17
CA VAL A 63 5.81 -6.11 -1.44
C VAL A 63 7.06 -6.46 -0.66
N ARG A 64 8.26 -6.21 -1.22
CA ARG A 64 9.52 -6.37 -0.48
C ARG A 64 9.60 -5.33 0.63
N ARG A 65 10.10 -5.74 1.80
CA ARG A 65 10.20 -4.87 2.99
C ARG A 65 11.06 -3.64 2.72
N ASP A 66 12.21 -3.83 2.07
CA ASP A 66 13.13 -2.74 1.74
C ASP A 66 12.55 -1.79 0.69
N ASP A 67 11.86 -2.33 -0.32
CA ASP A 67 11.18 -1.50 -1.31
C ASP A 67 10.09 -0.65 -0.66
N LEU A 68 9.34 -1.20 0.29
CA LEU A 68 8.32 -0.46 1.04
C LEU A 68 8.93 0.70 1.83
N ALA A 69 9.97 0.44 2.62
CA ALA A 69 10.63 1.48 3.43
C ALA A 69 11.20 2.60 2.53
N ASN A 70 11.86 2.22 1.43
CA ASN A 70 12.38 3.16 0.43
C ASN A 70 11.26 3.95 -0.26
N ALA A 71 10.16 3.29 -0.62
CA ALA A 71 9.00 3.92 -1.25
C ALA A 71 8.39 5.00 -0.35
N LEU A 72 8.19 4.71 0.94
CA LEU A 72 7.63 5.68 1.89
C LEU A 72 8.48 6.96 1.96
N GLY A 73 9.82 6.83 2.02
CA GLY A 73 10.72 7.98 2.00
C GLY A 73 10.63 8.77 0.69
N LYS A 74 10.76 8.09 -0.45
CA LYS A 74 10.75 8.72 -1.78
C LYS A 74 9.43 9.43 -2.08
N ILE A 75 8.30 8.86 -1.67
CA ILE A 75 6.98 9.47 -1.89
C ILE A 75 6.87 10.76 -1.06
N ASN A 76 7.30 10.76 0.21
CA ASN A 76 7.29 11.96 1.05
C ASN A 76 8.17 13.08 0.46
N ASP A 77 9.39 12.75 0.03
CA ASP A 77 10.28 13.72 -0.64
C ASP A 77 9.68 14.28 -1.93
N TRP A 78 8.97 13.43 -2.69
CA TRP A 78 8.29 13.83 -3.92
C TRP A 78 7.12 14.77 -3.63
N ILE A 79 6.30 14.50 -2.61
CA ILE A 79 5.16 15.34 -2.20
C ILE A 79 5.62 16.76 -1.87
N VAL A 80 6.71 16.91 -1.11
CA VAL A 80 7.26 18.23 -0.74
C VAL A 80 7.61 19.06 -1.98
N LYS A 81 8.09 18.40 -3.05
CA LYS A 81 8.49 19.05 -4.30
C LYS A 81 7.34 19.27 -5.29
N ASN A 82 6.21 18.60 -5.10
CA ASN A 82 5.09 18.58 -6.05
C ASN A 82 3.78 18.95 -5.34
N PRO A 83 3.63 20.21 -4.88
CA PRO A 83 2.37 20.66 -4.31
C PRO A 83 1.24 20.64 -5.36
N GLY A 84 0.02 20.35 -4.92
CA GLY A 84 -1.17 20.35 -5.79
C GLY A 84 -1.87 18.99 -5.91
N PRO A 85 -2.71 18.80 -6.94
CA PRO A 85 -3.57 17.61 -7.04
C PRO A 85 -2.82 16.28 -7.07
N ALA A 86 -1.70 16.19 -7.81
CA ALA A 86 -0.88 14.99 -7.86
C ALA A 86 -0.19 14.71 -6.50
N GLY A 87 0.28 15.76 -5.82
CA GLY A 87 0.78 15.68 -4.43
C GLY A 87 -0.27 15.19 -3.45
N MET A 88 -1.53 15.61 -3.60
CA MET A 88 -2.65 15.14 -2.78
C MET A 88 -2.95 13.65 -3.01
N GLN A 89 -2.87 13.17 -4.25
CA GLN A 89 -3.01 11.74 -4.57
C GLN A 89 -1.86 10.91 -4.00
N ALA A 90 -0.63 11.38 -4.16
CA ALA A 90 0.56 10.77 -3.57
C ALA A 90 0.47 10.70 -2.04
N TYR A 91 -0.02 11.78 -1.41
CA TYR A 91 -0.25 11.84 0.03
C TYR A 91 -1.32 10.84 0.49
N GLY A 92 -2.43 10.73 -0.23
CA GLY A 92 -3.46 9.73 0.04
C GLY A 92 -2.89 8.31 -0.04
N PHE A 93 -2.09 8.04 -1.06
CA PHE A 93 -1.41 6.76 -1.25
C PHE A 93 -0.43 6.42 -0.11
N VAL A 94 0.50 7.32 0.23
CA VAL A 94 1.49 7.08 1.31
C VAL A 94 0.82 6.96 2.68
N ARG A 95 -0.30 7.65 2.91
CA ARG A 95 -1.09 7.52 4.13
C ARG A 95 -1.75 6.14 4.22
N ALA A 96 -2.30 5.62 3.12
CA ALA A 96 -2.88 4.28 3.07
C ALA A 96 -1.80 3.21 3.30
N LEU A 97 -0.62 3.37 2.71
CA LEU A 97 0.54 2.49 2.94
C LEU A 97 1.01 2.53 4.40
N SER A 98 1.19 3.72 4.98
CA SER A 98 1.74 3.88 6.34
C SER A 98 0.86 3.31 7.43
N ARG A 99 -0.48 3.37 7.27
CA ARG A 99 -1.44 2.81 8.23
C ARG A 99 -1.24 1.30 8.46
N GLU A 100 -0.85 0.59 7.41
CA GLU A 100 -0.83 -0.87 7.37
C GLU A 100 0.61 -1.42 7.31
N GLY A 101 1.54 -0.63 6.77
CA GLY A 101 2.98 -0.92 6.77
C GLY A 101 3.62 -0.79 8.15
N LEU A 102 3.10 0.07 9.03
CA LEU A 102 3.61 0.27 10.40
C LEU A 102 2.76 -0.43 11.48
N SER A 103 1.57 -0.92 11.14
CA SER A 103 0.84 -1.83 12.04
C SER A 103 1.46 -3.21 11.91
N GLU A 104 2.33 -3.59 12.83
CA GLU A 104 2.42 -5.00 13.22
C GLU A 104 1.04 -5.37 13.77
N ARG A 105 0.15 -5.92 12.93
CA ARG A 105 -1.01 -6.63 13.47
C ARG A 105 -0.44 -7.78 14.28
N LYS A 106 -0.48 -7.64 15.61
CA LYS A 106 -0.60 -8.76 16.54
C LYS A 106 -1.73 -9.64 16.01
N ALA A 107 -1.38 -10.66 15.26
CA ALA A 107 -2.29 -11.77 15.00
C ALA A 107 -2.29 -12.61 16.28
N GLY A 108 -3.13 -12.21 17.23
CA GLY A 108 -3.21 -12.82 18.56
C GLY A 108 -4.03 -11.91 19.45
N ASP A 109 -5.34 -12.04 19.36
CA ASP A 109 -6.35 -11.84 20.41
C ASP A 109 -7.67 -11.34 19.81
N GLU A 110 -8.38 -12.23 19.13
CA GLU A 110 -9.84 -12.26 19.20
C GLU A 110 -10.24 -13.71 19.54
N GLU A 111 -10.14 -13.99 20.84
CA GLU A 111 -10.69 -15.15 21.51
C GLU A 111 -12.21 -15.16 21.30
N CYS A 112 -12.74 -16.26 20.77
CA CYS A 112 -14.17 -16.57 20.81
C CYS A 112 -14.72 -16.37 22.22
N ARG A 113 -15.78 -15.55 22.33
CA ARG A 113 -16.79 -15.70 23.37
C ARG A 113 -18.18 -15.52 22.80
#